data_AF-A0A848UYX5-F1
#
_entry.id   AF-A0A848UYX5-F1
#
_cell.length_a   1.000
_cell.length_b   1.000
_cell.length_c   1.000
_cell.angle_alpha   90.00
_cell.angle_beta   90.00
_cell.angle_gamma   90.00
#
_symmetry.space_group_name_H-M   'P 1'
#
loop_
_entity.id
_entity.type
_entity.pdbx_description
1 polymer ?
#
loop_
_entity_poly.entity_id
_entity_poly.type
_entity_poly.pdbx_seq_one_letter_code
_entity_poly.pdbx_strand_id
1 'polypeptide(L)'
;MSINHGVFWPAFSLLTAAAVVSLIWPDWFENVTISANAWILNHFDQAFNLAAFAMVLLCIAVGFSPLGKVKIGGEKAVPMLSRWRWFSIVLC
;
A
#
# COMPACT_ATOMS: atom_id res chain seq x y z
N MET A 1 14.84 -17.99 -11.41
CA MET A 1 13.78 -16.98 -11.25
C MET A 1 12.58 -17.47 -12.05
N SER A 2 11.65 -18.18 -11.40
CA SER A 2 10.48 -18.76 -12.08
C SER A 2 9.35 -17.74 -12.06
N ILE A 3 8.89 -17.32 -13.24
CA ILE A 3 7.74 -16.41 -13.36
C ILE A 3 6.48 -17.20 -13.01
N ASN A 4 5.70 -16.70 -12.05
CA ASN A 4 4.41 -17.28 -11.73
C ASN A 4 3.38 -16.79 -12.76
N HIS A 5 3.21 -17.57 -13.82
CA HIS A 5 2.35 -17.24 -14.94
C HIS A 5 0.88 -16.99 -14.56
N GLY A 6 0.41 -17.52 -13.42
CA GLY A 6 -0.96 -17.31 -12.93
C GLY A 6 -1.23 -15.90 -12.40
N VAL A 7 -0.21 -15.19 -11.91
CA VAL A 7 -0.33 -13.80 -11.41
C VAL A 7 0.32 -12.79 -12.35
N PHE A 8 1.34 -13.20 -13.11
CA PHE A 8 2.06 -12.30 -14.00
C PHE A 8 1.20 -11.86 -15.19
N TRP A 9 0.58 -12.80 -15.92
CA TRP A 9 -0.15 -12.49 -17.14
C TRP A 9 -1.39 -11.61 -16.91
N PRO A 10 -2.23 -11.86 -15.88
CA PRO A 10 -3.39 -11.00 -15.62
C PRO A 10 -2.99 -9.57 -15.23
N ALA A 11 -1.97 -9.41 -14.38
CA ALA A 11 -1.50 -8.08 -13.99
C ALA A 11 -0.86 -7.34 -15.17
N PHE A 12 -0.02 -8.04 -15.96
CA PHE A 12 0.67 -7.46 -17.10
C PHE A 12 -0.30 -7.04 -18.21
N SER A 13 -1.30 -7.86 -18.54
CA SER A 13 -2.29 -7.54 -19.57
C SER A 13 -3.16 -6.36 -19.16
N LEU A 14 -3.59 -6.30 -17.91
CA LEU A 14 -4.39 -5.19 -17.36
C LEU A 14 -3.61 -3.86 -17.45
N LEU A 15 -2.36 -3.85 -16.99
CA LEU A 15 -1.51 -2.65 -17.01
C LEU A 15 -1.22 -2.19 -18.45
N THR A 16 -0.91 -3.13 -19.34
CA THR A 16 -0.62 -2.81 -20.75
C THR A 16 -1.87 -2.26 -21.45
N ALA A 17 -3.03 -2.88 -21.24
CA ALA A 17 -4.29 -2.42 -21.80
C ALA A 17 -4.66 -1.01 -21.30
N ALA A 18 -4.53 -0.76 -20.00
CA ALA A 18 -4.78 0.57 -19.43
C ALA A 18 -3.84 1.63 -20.03
N ALA A 19 -2.54 1.32 -20.19
CA ALA A 19 -1.58 2.22 -20.81
C ALA A 19 -1.90 2.52 -22.29
N VAL A 20 -2.26 1.50 -23.08
CA VAL A 20 -2.63 1.67 -24.49
C VAL A 20 -3.91 2.51 -24.62
N VAL A 21 -4.93 2.25 -23.82
CA VAL A 21 -6.18 3.03 -23.82
C VAL A 21 -5.92 4.48 -23.43
N SER A 22 -5.07 4.71 -22.43
CA SER A 22 -4.68 6.06 -22.00
C SER A 22 -3.97 6.86 -23.11
N LEU A 23 -3.21 6.21 -23.99
CA LEU A 23 -2.50 6.86 -25.11
C LEU A 23 -3.41 7.16 -26.31
N ILE A 24 -4.40 6.31 -26.59
CA ILE A 24 -5.27 6.47 -27.76
C ILE A 24 -6.46 7.40 -27.44
N TRP A 25 -7.01 7.33 -26.23
CA TRP A 25 -8.23 8.06 -25.82
C TRP A 25 -8.07 8.74 -24.45
N PRO A 26 -7.23 9.78 -24.35
CA PRO A 26 -6.91 10.43 -23.07
C PRO A 26 -8.14 11.04 -22.39
N ASP A 27 -8.99 11.76 -23.14
CA ASP A 27 -10.16 12.45 -22.56
C ASP A 27 -11.18 11.47 -21.95
N TRP A 28 -11.40 10.34 -22.62
CA TRP A 28 -12.30 9.30 -22.10
C TRP A 28 -11.69 8.62 -20.86
N PHE A 29 -10.39 8.31 -20.91
CA PHE A 29 -9.68 7.70 -19.79
C PHE A 29 -9.67 8.60 -18.55
N GLU A 30 -9.46 9.90 -18.72
CA GLU A 30 -9.51 10.89 -17.65
C GLU A 30 -10.92 10.95 -17.02
N ASN A 31 -11.96 11.09 -17.84
CA ASN A 31 -13.35 11.14 -17.36
C ASN A 31 -13.74 9.87 -16.58
N VAL A 32 -13.35 8.70 -17.07
CA VAL A 32 -13.58 7.42 -16.38
C VAL A 32 -12.82 7.38 -15.06
N THR A 33 -11.56 7.81 -15.04
CA THR A 33 -10.73 7.82 -13.82
C THR A 33 -11.31 8.76 -12.77
N ILE A 34 -11.73 9.96 -13.16
CA ILE A 34 -12.35 10.95 -12.26
C ILE A 34 -13.68 10.41 -11.71
N SER A 35 -14.53 9.86 -12.58
CA SER A 35 -15.82 9.29 -12.18
C SER A 35 -15.64 8.11 -11.21
N ALA A 36 -14.68 7.22 -11.48
CA ALA A 36 -14.34 6.10 -10.61
C ALA A 36 -13.84 6.58 -9.24
N ASN A 37 -12.92 7.56 -9.21
CA ASN A 37 -12.44 8.14 -7.96
C ASN A 37 -13.57 8.78 -7.16
N ALA A 38 -14.44 9.56 -7.82
CA ALA A 38 -15.60 10.18 -7.18
C ALA A 38 -16.58 9.14 -6.64
N TRP A 39 -16.80 8.04 -7.35
CA TRP A 39 -17.65 6.94 -6.87
C TRP A 39 -17.05 6.26 -5.63
N ILE A 40 -15.74 5.98 -5.65
CA ILE A 40 -15.01 5.39 -4.51
C ILE A 40 -15.11 6.33 -3.31
N LEU A 41 -14.81 7.62 -3.48
CA LEU A 41 -14.89 8.59 -2.39
C LEU A 41 -16.32 8.71 -1.85
N ASN A 42 -17.34 8.87 -2.70
CA ASN A 42 -18.71 8.99 -2.22
C ASN A 42 -19.20 7.79 -1.38
N HIS A 43 -18.73 6.58 -1.65
CA HIS A 43 -19.16 5.38 -0.92
C HIS A 43 -18.22 4.99 0.22
N PHE A 44 -16.91 5.18 0.06
CA PHE A 44 -15.90 4.67 0.98
C PHE A 44 -15.16 5.76 1.75
N ASP A 45 -15.40 7.05 1.52
CA ASP A 45 -14.71 8.14 2.22
C ASP A 45 -14.84 8.02 3.75
N GLN A 46 -16.04 7.75 4.27
CA GLN A 46 -16.24 7.54 5.70
C GLN A 46 -15.44 6.34 6.23
N ALA A 47 -15.40 5.24 5.47
CA ALA A 47 -14.64 4.06 5.84
C ALA A 47 -13.13 4.34 5.82
N PHE A 48 -12.63 5.05 4.81
CA PHE A 48 -11.22 5.44 4.71
C PHE A 48 -10.80 6.39 5.83
N ASN A 49 -11.60 7.43 6.10
CA ASN A 49 -11.31 8.39 7.16
C ASN A 49 -11.32 7.72 8.55
N LEU A 50 -12.35 6.91 8.83
CA LEU A 50 -12.43 6.18 10.09
C LEU A 50 -11.30 5.15 10.22
N ALA A 51 -10.98 4.41 9.15
CA ALA A 51 -9.89 3.44 9.15
C ALA A 51 -8.52 4.13 9.32
N ALA A 52 -8.28 5.26 8.66
CA ALA A 52 -7.05 6.02 8.80
C ALA A 52 -6.88 6.53 10.24
N PHE A 53 -7.93 7.11 10.82
CA PHE A 53 -7.92 7.54 12.21
C PHE A 53 -7.72 6.36 13.18
N ALA A 54 -8.43 5.26 12.96
CA ALA A 54 -8.29 4.04 13.75
C ALA A 54 -6.89 3.44 13.65
N MET A 55 -6.24 3.47 12.47
CA MET A 55 -4.87 3.00 12.29
C MET A 55 -3.88 3.87 13.07
N VAL A 56 -4.03 5.19 13.09
CA VAL A 56 -3.18 6.07 13.91
C VAL A 56 -3.35 5.76 15.39
N LEU A 57 -4.60 5.62 15.86
CA LEU A 57 -4.86 5.22 17.25
C LEU A 57 -4.28 3.83 17.57
N LEU A 58 -4.39 2.89 16.64
CA LEU A 58 -3.83 1.55 16.79
C LEU A 58 -2.30 1.58 16.85
N CYS A 59 -1.64 2.37 16.01
CA CYS A 59 -0.18 2.55 16.06
C CYS A 59 0.27 3.13 17.41
N ILE A 60 -0.44 4.13 17.93
CA ILE A 60 -0.19 4.71 19.26
C ILE A 60 -0.41 3.64 20.33
N ALA A 61 -1.55 2.95 20.32
CA ALA A 61 -1.88 1.92 21.29
C ALA A 61 -0.87 0.78 21.28
N VAL A 62 -0.45 0.30 20.11
CA VAL A 62 0.57 -0.75 19.95
C VAL A 62 1.95 -0.27 20.44
N GLY A 63 2.29 1.00 20.18
CA GLY A 63 3.53 1.60 20.66
C GLY A 63 3.65 1.65 22.19
N PHE A 64 2.55 1.94 22.89
CA PHE A 64 2.50 1.94 24.36
C PHE A 64 2.18 0.56 24.97
N SER A 65 1.63 -0.37 24.17
CA SER A 65 1.28 -1.73 24.56
C SER A 65 2.52 -2.62 24.78
N PRO A 66 2.44 -3.68 25.60
CA PRO A 66 3.48 -4.71 25.72
C PRO A 66 3.90 -5.34 24.38
N LEU A 67 3.07 -5.23 23.34
CA LEU A 67 3.40 -5.67 21.98
C LEU A 67 4.63 -4.94 21.40
N GLY A 68 4.83 -3.66 21.75
CA GLY A 68 6.01 -2.89 21.32
C GLY A 68 7.34 -3.43 21.88
N LYS A 69 7.30 -4.27 22.91
CA LYS A 69 8.48 -4.91 23.52
C LYS A 69 8.84 -6.25 22.86
N VAL A 70 7.98 -6.78 22.00
CA VAL A 70 8.19 -8.08 21.36
C VAL A 70 9.20 -7.92 20.22
N LYS A 71 10.29 -8.69 20.29
CA LYS A 71 11.28 -8.76 19.21
C LYS A 71 10.76 -9.63 18.06
N ILE A 72 10.55 -9.03 16.90
CA ILE A 72 10.19 -9.74 15.67
C ILE A 72 11.43 -10.49 15.18
N GLY A 73 11.32 -11.82 15.02
CA GLY A 73 12.44 -12.70 14.64
C GLY A 73 12.92 -13.65 15.75
N GLY A 74 12.25 -13.68 16.91
CA GLY A 74 12.53 -14.60 18.02
C GLY A 74 13.42 -14.00 19.11
N GLU A 75 13.54 -14.69 20.25
CA GLU A 75 14.22 -14.17 21.45
C GLU A 75 15.70 -13.83 21.23
N LYS A 76 16.36 -14.57 20.33
CA LYS A 76 17.79 -14.40 19.98
C LYS A 76 18.02 -13.50 18.76
N ALA A 77 16.98 -12.85 18.22
CA ALA A 77 17.15 -11.97 17.07
C ALA A 77 18.11 -10.82 17.39
N VAL A 78 19.15 -10.69 16.56
CA VAL A 78 20.09 -9.56 16.57
C VAL A 78 19.65 -8.56 15.50
N PRO A 79 19.73 -7.24 15.77
CA PRO A 79 19.37 -6.23 14.78
C PRO A 79 20.29 -6.35 13.57
N MET A 80 19.72 -6.65 12.40
CA MET A 80 20.46 -6.79 11.14
C MET A 80 21.08 -5.46 10.68
N LEU A 81 20.53 -4.33 11.12
CA LEU A 81 20.97 -2.99 10.76
C LEU A 81 21.25 -2.13 12.00
N SER A 82 22.23 -1.22 11.88
CA SER A 82 22.43 -0.17 12.88
C SER A 82 21.27 0.83 12.85
N ARG A 83 20.97 1.46 13.99
CA ARG A 83 19.84 2.40 14.14
C ARG A 83 19.80 3.49 13.08
N TRP A 84 20.96 4.02 12.68
CA TRP A 84 21.08 5.02 11.61
C TRP A 84 20.75 4.48 10.22
N ARG A 85 21.25 3.29 9.88
CA ARG A 85 20.95 2.67 8.57
C ARG A 85 19.48 2.31 8.47
N TRP A 86 18.86 1.85 9.56
CA TRP A 86 17.42 1.56 9.60
C TRP A 86 16.59 2.83 9.37
N PHE A 87 16.93 3.94 10.03
CA PHE A 87 16.24 5.21 9.83
C PHE A 87 16.33 5.71 8.37
N SER A 88 17.52 5.64 7.76
CA SER A 88 17.69 6.04 6.36
C SER A 88 16.87 5.21 5.38
N ILE A 89 16.66 3.91 5.64
CA ILE A 89 15.86 3.05 4.77
C ILE A 89 14.37 3.34 4.90
N VAL A 90 13.88 3.64 6.11
CA VAL A 90 12.46 3.96 6.33
C VAL A 90 12.09 5.35 5.79
N LEU A 91 13.06 6.28 5.72
CA LEU A 91 12.84 7.64 5.24
C LEU A 91 12.93 7.79 3.71
N CYS A 92 13.62 6.89 3.02
CA CYS A 92 13.83 6.90 1.57
C CYS A 92 12.67 6.25 0.82
#